data_AF-H1PWA8-F1
#
_entry.id   AF-H1PWA8-F1
#
_cell.length_a   1.000
_cell.length_b   1.000
_cell.length_c   1.000
_cell.angle_alpha   90.00
_cell.angle_beta   90.00
_cell.angle_gamma   90.00
#
_symmetry.space_group_name_H-M   'P 1'
#
loop_
_entity.id
_entity.type
_entity.pdbx_description
1 polymer ?
#
loop_
_entity_poly.entity_id
_entity_poly.type
_entity_poly.pdbx_seq_one_letter_code
_entity_poly.pdbx_strand_id
1 'polypeptide(L)'
;MNNTLEYANRLEELLCRYLKCSFEDFGIKANNNLLIHDWKSPINFALGYAYAASGNNKELKMKIDYFLGNILKGESIEKLIENYEYHGYTCEEDAFNYINSTIEALEKILFQK
;
A
#
# COMPACT_ATOMS: atom_id res chain seq x y z
N MET A 1 -5.28 -20.89 1.19
CA MET A 1 -4.00 -20.21 1.52
C MET A 1 -4.35 -18.87 2.11
N ASN A 2 -3.58 -18.38 3.08
CA ASN A 2 -3.91 -17.13 3.78
C ASN A 2 -3.55 -15.93 2.88
N ASN A 3 -4.40 -15.62 1.91
CA ASN A 3 -4.16 -14.61 0.86
C ASN A 3 -3.77 -13.24 1.45
N THR A 4 -4.24 -12.93 2.66
CA THR A 4 -3.93 -11.67 3.38
C THR A 4 -2.45 -11.51 3.70
N LEU A 5 -1.80 -12.56 4.22
CA LEU A 5 -0.38 -12.56 4.56
C LEU A 5 0.49 -12.46 3.31
N GLU A 6 0.05 -13.06 2.19
CA GLU A 6 0.73 -12.92 0.91
C GLU A 6 0.76 -11.45 0.44
N TYR A 7 -0.38 -10.74 0.50
CA TYR A 7 -0.42 -9.31 0.17
C TYR A 7 0.42 -8.47 1.12
N ALA A 8 0.40 -8.78 2.43
CA ALA A 8 1.22 -8.07 3.41
C ALA A 8 2.73 -8.27 3.14
N ASN A 9 3.16 -9.50 2.82
CA ASN A 9 4.54 -9.80 2.46
C ASN A 9 4.96 -9.10 1.16
N ARG A 10 4.10 -9.11 0.14
CA ARG A 10 4.36 -8.40 -1.13
C ARG A 10 4.51 -6.90 -0.92
N LEU A 11 3.66 -6.31 -0.07
CA LEU A 11 3.74 -4.90 0.27
C LEU A 11 5.01 -4.59 1.08
N GLU A 12 5.39 -5.45 2.03
CA GLU A 12 6.65 -5.32 2.76
C GLU A 12 7.85 -5.33 1.81
N GLU A 13 7.96 -6.34 0.95
CA GLU A 13 9.07 -6.47 0.00
C GLU A 13 9.16 -5.24 -0.92
N LEU A 14 8.01 -4.78 -1.42
CA LEU A 14 7.93 -3.60 -2.28
C LEU A 14 8.49 -2.34 -1.60
N LEU A 15 8.04 -2.08 -0.37
CA LEU A 15 8.41 -0.88 0.39
C LEU A 15 9.88 -0.94 0.84
N CYS A 16 10.33 -2.09 1.37
CA CYS A 16 11.73 -2.30 1.76
C CYS A 16 12.68 -2.15 0.57
N ARG A 17 12.33 -2.70 -0.59
CA ARG A 17 13.11 -2.57 -1.83
C ARG A 17 13.21 -1.12 -2.28
N TYR A 18 12.11 -0.36 -2.20
CA TYR A 18 12.09 1.04 -2.61
C TYR A 18 12.91 1.93 -1.68
N LEU A 19 12.70 1.79 -0.36
CA LEU A 19 13.36 2.59 0.66
C LEU A 19 14.79 2.16 0.95
N LYS A 20 15.22 0.99 0.44
CA LYS A 20 16.51 0.35 0.72
C LYS A 20 16.75 0.19 2.22
N CYS A 21 15.75 -0.34 2.91
CA CYS A 21 15.74 -0.51 4.37
C CYS A 21 15.38 -1.95 4.77
N SER A 22 15.59 -2.26 6.04
CA SER A 22 15.01 -3.44 6.69
C SER A 22 13.54 -3.20 7.02
N PHE A 23 12.77 -4.27 7.19
CA PHE A 23 11.38 -4.21 7.70
C PHE A 23 11.30 -3.58 9.10
N GLU A 24 12.39 -3.63 9.87
CA GLU A 24 12.48 -3.08 11.24
C GLU A 24 12.61 -1.55 11.26
N ASP A 25 13.17 -0.94 10.22
CA ASP A 25 13.60 0.46 10.25
C ASP A 25 12.41 1.45 10.24
N PHE A 26 11.26 1.02 9.70
CA PHE A 26 10.06 1.88 9.54
C PHE A 26 8.75 1.18 9.91
N GLY A 27 8.82 0.07 10.66
CA GLY A 27 7.62 -0.71 11.02
C GLY A 27 6.92 -1.33 9.81
N ILE A 28 7.66 -1.60 8.73
CA ILE A 28 7.17 -2.24 7.51
C ILE A 28 7.22 -3.76 7.75
N LYS A 29 6.47 -4.24 8.74
CA LYS A 29 6.39 -5.68 9.05
C LYS A 29 5.03 -6.21 8.63
N ALA A 30 5.04 -7.19 7.72
CA ALA A 30 3.88 -7.80 7.11
C ALA A 30 2.87 -8.27 8.17
N ASN A 31 3.35 -8.97 9.19
CA ASN A 31 2.53 -9.81 10.06
C ASN A 31 1.58 -9.02 10.97
N ASN A 32 2.05 -7.94 11.61
CA ASN A 32 1.25 -7.19 12.58
C ASN A 32 0.91 -5.79 12.07
N ASN A 33 1.88 -5.09 11.46
CA ASN A 33 1.65 -3.71 11.06
C ASN A 33 0.84 -3.62 9.77
N LEU A 34 1.31 -4.20 8.68
CA LEU A 34 0.61 -4.09 7.38
C LEU A 34 -0.70 -4.88 7.36
N LEU A 35 -0.68 -6.09 7.95
CA LEU A 35 -1.81 -6.99 7.97
C LEU A 35 -2.94 -6.50 8.89
N ILE A 36 -2.62 -6.11 10.13
CA ILE A 36 -3.62 -5.92 11.20
C ILE A 36 -3.82 -4.43 11.53
N HIS A 37 -2.75 -3.65 11.63
CA HIS A 37 -2.80 -2.32 12.24
C HIS A 37 -2.94 -1.17 11.25
N ASP A 38 -1.91 -0.95 10.43
CA ASP A 38 -1.77 0.25 9.61
C ASP A 38 -0.84 0.00 8.42
N TRP A 39 -1.44 -0.22 7.25
CA TRP A 39 -0.69 -0.24 5.99
C TRP A 39 -0.55 1.15 5.35
N LYS A 40 -1.29 2.17 5.83
CA LYS A 40 -1.27 3.52 5.27
C LYS A 40 -0.02 4.26 5.66
N SER A 41 0.39 4.24 6.92
CA SER A 41 1.60 4.94 7.38
C SER A 41 2.86 4.56 6.58
N PRO A 42 3.20 3.27 6.41
CA PRO A 42 4.39 2.91 5.65
C PRO A 42 4.27 3.22 4.14
N ILE A 43 3.07 3.14 3.56
CA ILE A 43 2.81 3.60 2.19
C ILE A 43 3.00 5.12 2.07
N ASN A 44 2.43 5.91 2.98
CA ASN A 44 2.54 7.36 3.02
C ASN A 44 4.00 7.79 3.17
N PHE A 45 4.78 7.07 3.98
CA PHE A 45 6.20 7.34 4.14
C PHE A 45 6.97 7.13 2.83
N ALA A 46 6.78 5.98 2.16
CA ALA A 46 7.41 5.71 0.88
C ALA A 46 7.01 6.72 -0.21
N LEU A 47 5.71 7.06 -0.29
CA LEU A 47 5.22 8.06 -1.22
C LEU A 47 5.70 9.48 -0.90
N GLY A 48 5.82 9.84 0.39
CA GLY A 48 6.38 11.12 0.82
C GLY A 48 7.86 11.24 0.44
N TYR A 49 8.63 10.17 0.62
CA TYR A 49 10.01 10.10 0.13
C TYR A 49 10.08 10.26 -1.39
N ALA A 50 9.23 9.55 -2.14
CA ALA A 50 9.12 9.69 -3.59
C ALA A 50 8.75 11.12 -4.01
N TYR A 51 7.79 11.73 -3.31
CA TYR A 51 7.34 13.09 -3.56
C TYR A 51 8.46 14.09 -3.37
N ALA A 52 9.22 13.98 -2.28
CA ALA A 52 10.37 14.85 -2.00
C ALA A 52 11.50 14.65 -3.01
N ALA A 53 11.82 13.39 -3.36
CA ALA A 53 12.87 13.04 -4.31
C ALA A 53 12.52 13.42 -5.77
N SER A 54 11.24 13.59 -6.10
CA SER A 54 10.79 13.87 -7.47
C SER A 54 11.11 15.29 -7.98
N GLY A 55 11.55 16.20 -7.11
CA GLY A 55 11.90 17.58 -7.49
C GLY A 55 10.75 18.31 -8.19
N ASN A 56 10.94 18.62 -9.49
CA ASN A 56 9.97 19.33 -10.33
C ASN A 56 9.10 18.40 -11.20
N ASN A 57 9.16 17.08 -11.03
CA ASN A 57 8.30 16.15 -11.76
C ASN A 57 6.85 16.27 -11.28
N LYS A 58 6.09 17.17 -11.92
CA LYS A 58 4.67 17.43 -11.61
C LYS A 58 3.80 16.20 -11.83
N GLU A 59 4.10 15.39 -12.85
CA GLU A 59 3.31 14.21 -13.17
C GLU A 59 3.39 13.16 -12.05
N LEU A 60 4.59 12.89 -11.53
CA LEU A 60 4.77 11.96 -10.41
C LEU A 60 4.04 12.47 -9.15
N LYS A 61 4.16 13.76 -8.85
CA LYS A 61 3.45 14.37 -7.71
C LYS A 61 1.93 14.23 -7.85
N MET A 62 1.38 14.50 -9.03
CA MET A 62 -0.04 14.30 -9.30
C MET A 62 -0.47 12.82 -9.17
N LYS A 63 0.35 11.87 -9.62
CA LYS A 63 0.08 10.43 -9.44
C LYS A 63 0.05 10.05 -7.96
N ILE A 64 0.99 10.59 -7.17
CA ILE A 64 1.03 10.37 -5.72
C ILE A 64 -0.22 10.97 -5.05
N ASP A 65 -0.56 12.23 -5.35
CA ASP A 65 -1.74 12.91 -4.80
C ASP A 65 -3.03 12.16 -5.17
N TYR A 66 -3.14 11.71 -6.42
CA TYR A 66 -4.28 10.91 -6.86
C TYR A 66 -4.37 9.58 -6.13
N PHE A 67 -3.24 8.88 -5.95
CA PHE A 67 -3.19 7.60 -5.23
C PHE A 67 -3.64 7.77 -3.77
N LEU A 68 -3.12 8.78 -3.08
CA LEU A 68 -3.46 9.05 -1.68
C LEU A 68 -4.92 9.48 -1.50
N GLY A 69 -5.46 10.28 -2.42
CA GLY A 69 -6.82 10.80 -2.33
C GLY A 69 -7.91 9.85 -2.82
N ASN A 70 -7.61 8.97 -3.77
CA ASN A 70 -8.64 8.20 -4.50
C ASN A 70 -8.42 6.69 -4.46
N ILE A 71 -7.16 6.24 -4.42
CA ILE A 71 -6.84 4.81 -4.47
C ILE A 71 -6.78 4.25 -3.06
N LEU A 72 -5.94 4.78 -2.16
CA LEU A 72 -5.64 4.18 -0.85
C LEU A 72 -6.81 4.28 0.16
N LYS A 73 -7.42 3.13 0.49
CA LYS A 73 -8.55 2.99 1.43
C LYS A 73 -8.23 1.97 2.53
N GLY A 74 -9.12 1.89 3.53
CA GLY A 74 -8.97 0.97 4.67
C GLY A 74 -7.82 1.33 5.61
N GLU A 75 -7.80 0.75 6.81
CA GLU A 75 -6.71 0.95 7.77
C GLU A 75 -5.63 -0.13 7.65
N SER A 76 -6.03 -1.36 7.36
CA SER A 76 -5.14 -2.51 7.18
C SER A 76 -5.75 -3.49 6.19
N ILE A 77 -4.96 -4.47 5.76
CA ILE A 77 -5.41 -5.53 4.83
C ILE A 77 -6.55 -6.34 5.43
N GLU A 78 -6.42 -6.80 6.68
CA GLU A 78 -7.46 -7.61 7.33
C GLU A 78 -8.74 -6.81 7.54
N LYS A 79 -8.66 -5.59 8.07
CA LYS A 79 -9.86 -4.77 8.31
C LYS A 79 -10.62 -4.46 7.03
N LEU A 80 -9.92 -4.30 5.91
CA LEU A 80 -10.55 -4.03 4.62
C LEU A 80 -11.34 -5.26 4.15
N ILE A 81 -10.80 -6.45 4.36
CA ILE A 81 -11.46 -7.70 4.00
C ILE A 81 -12.59 -8.01 4.98
N GLU A 82 -12.36 -7.94 6.30
CA GLU A 82 -13.39 -8.20 7.31
C GLU A 82 -14.59 -7.26 7.19
N ASN A 83 -14.37 -6.02 6.74
CA ASN A 83 -15.41 -5.01 6.58
C ASN A 83 -15.66 -4.65 5.10
N TYR A 84 -15.53 -5.62 4.19
CA TYR A 84 -15.64 -5.36 2.75
C TYR A 84 -16.95 -4.66 2.35
N GLU A 85 -18.07 -5.03 2.97
CA GLU A 85 -19.39 -4.41 2.72
C GLU A 85 -19.42 -2.93 3.09
N TYR A 86 -18.75 -2.52 4.19
CA TYR A 86 -18.64 -1.12 4.60
C TYR A 86 -17.91 -0.26 3.55
N HIS A 87 -17.05 -0.90 2.75
CA HIS A 87 -16.32 -0.27 1.66
C HIS A 87 -17.04 -0.36 0.30
N GLY A 88 -18.27 -0.90 0.27
CA GLY A 88 -19.11 -1.00 -0.92
C GLY A 88 -18.76 -2.17 -1.84
N TYR A 89 -18.06 -3.18 -1.33
CA TYR A 89 -17.75 -4.41 -2.06
C TYR A 89 -18.87 -5.45 -1.92
N THR A 90 -19.04 -6.31 -2.93
CA THR A 90 -20.12 -7.32 -2.95
C THR A 90 -19.70 -8.62 -2.25
N CYS A 91 -18.40 -8.93 -2.25
CA CYS A 91 -17.82 -10.08 -1.59
C CYS A 91 -16.36 -9.81 -1.17
N GLU A 92 -15.77 -10.72 -0.39
CA GLU A 92 -14.36 -10.64 0.00
C GLU A 92 -13.40 -10.64 -1.21
N GLU A 93 -13.77 -11.32 -2.30
CA GLU A 93 -12.94 -11.38 -3.52
C GLU A 93 -12.74 -9.99 -4.15
N ASP A 94 -13.77 -9.13 -4.10
CA ASP A 94 -13.66 -7.73 -4.55
C ASP A 94 -12.65 -6.95 -3.69
N ALA A 95 -12.65 -7.18 -2.36
CA ALA A 95 -11.69 -6.57 -1.45
C ALA A 95 -10.26 -7.06 -1.73
N PHE A 96 -10.06 -8.35 -1.99
CA PHE A 96 -8.76 -8.90 -2.40
C PHE A 96 -8.27 -8.31 -3.73
N ASN A 97 -9.15 -8.22 -4.73
CA ASN A 97 -8.83 -7.62 -6.04
C ASN A 97 -8.44 -6.13 -5.89
N TYR A 98 -9.15 -5.41 -5.02
CA TYR A 98 -8.81 -4.04 -4.69
C TYR A 98 -7.43 -3.92 -4.00
N ILE A 99 -7.13 -4.79 -3.03
CA ILE A 99 -5.82 -4.81 -2.36
C ILE A 99 -4.70 -5.08 -3.38
N ASN A 100 -4.87 -6.08 -4.25
CA ASN A 100 -3.89 -6.39 -5.29
C ASN A 100 -3.65 -5.20 -6.23
N SER A 101 -4.72 -4.61 -6.76
CA SER A 101 -4.61 -3.45 -7.67
C SER A 101 -4.01 -2.21 -6.99
N THR A 102 -4.25 -2.03 -5.69
CA THR A 102 -3.61 -0.97 -4.89
C THR A 102 -2.10 -1.18 -4.80
N ILE A 103 -1.64 -2.41 -4.52
CA ILE A 103 -0.21 -2.75 -4.46
C ILE A 103 0.45 -2.57 -5.85
N GLU A 104 -0.22 -2.99 -6.93
CA GLU A 104 0.28 -2.81 -8.30
C GLU A 104 0.39 -1.33 -8.70
N ALA A 105 -0.62 -0.52 -8.36
CA ALA A 105 -0.59 0.92 -8.59
C ALA A 105 0.54 1.59 -7.81
N LEU A 106 0.76 1.18 -6.55
CA LEU A 106 1.87 1.65 -5.74
C LEU A 106 3.22 1.29 -6.37
N GLU A 107 3.41 0.05 -6.85
CA GLU A 107 4.65 -0.36 -7.50
C GLU A 107 4.96 0.52 -8.73
N LYS A 108 3.96 0.79 -9.57
CA LYS A 108 4.12 1.67 -10.75
C LYS A 108 4.58 3.07 -10.36
N ILE A 109 4.03 3.63 -9.28
CA ILE A 109 4.44 4.95 -8.78
C ILE A 109 5.87 4.94 -8.27
N LEU A 110 6.21 3.98 -7.39
CA LEU A 110 7.51 3.93 -6.72
C LEU A 110 8.66 3.60 -7.68
N PHE A 111 8.42 2.75 -8.67
CA PHE A 111 9.46 2.29 -9.60
C PHE A 111 9.33 2.90 -11.01
N GLN A 112 8.39 3.83 -11.23
CA GLN A 112 8.12 4.47 -12.53
C GLN A 112 7.99 3.46 -13.69
N LYS A 113 7.35 2.33 -13.43
CA LYS A 113 7.07 1.27 -14.43
C LYS A 113 5.79 1.56 -15.20
#